data_AF-A0A3P8M4N2-F1
#
_entry.id   AF-A0A3P8M4N2-F1
#
_cell.length_a   1.000
_cell.length_b   1.000
_cell.length_c   1.000
_cell.angle_alpha   90.00
_cell.angle_beta   90.00
_cell.angle_gamma   90.00
#
_symmetry.space_group_name_H-M   'P 1'
#
loop_
_entity.id
_entity.type
_entity.pdbx_description
1 polymer ?
#
loop_
_entity_poly.entity_id
_entity_poly.type
_entity_poly.pdbx_seq_one_letter_code
_entity_poly.pdbx_strand_id
1 'polypeptide(L)'
;MNFGELSQNMGQPLRVFGNLPYNISTPLMFHLFSYTDAIADMHFMLQKEVVNRLVAGPNSKAYGRLSVMAQYYCQIIPVLEVPPTAFTPPPKVDSAVVRLVPYRTLPHPVKEVRVLSRNHHRSVQPAPENDSQ
;
A
#
# COMPACT_ATOMS: atom_id res chain seq x y z
N MET A 1 -11.71 4.20 14.99
CA MET A 1 -11.23 3.00 15.72
C MET A 1 -9.73 3.16 15.92
N ASN A 2 -9.23 3.01 17.15
CA ASN A 2 -7.81 3.19 17.46
C ASN A 2 -7.12 1.82 17.50
N PHE A 3 -6.35 1.49 16.47
CA PHE A 3 -5.67 0.20 16.36
C PHE A 3 -4.52 0.04 17.36
N GLY A 4 -3.90 1.16 17.79
CA GLY A 4 -2.82 1.13 18.79
C GLY A 4 -3.32 0.68 20.16
N GLU A 5 -4.46 1.23 20.60
CA GLU A 5 -5.07 0.87 21.89
C GLU A 5 -5.54 -0.60 21.91
N LEU A 6 -6.13 -1.06 20.80
CA LEU A 6 -6.51 -2.47 20.63
C LEU A 6 -5.30 -3.42 20.68
N SER A 7 -4.21 -3.08 19.99
CA SER A 7 -2.99 -3.89 20.00
C SER A 7 -2.37 -3.97 21.40
N GLN A 8 -2.32 -2.84 22.12
CA GLN A 8 -1.81 -2.81 23.50
C GLN A 8 -2.65 -3.66 24.44
N ASN A 9 -3.98 -3.58 24.35
CA ASN A 9 -4.88 -4.41 25.15
C ASN A 9 -4.73 -5.91 24.87
N MET A 10 -4.40 -6.28 23.62
CA MET A 10 -4.19 -7.69 23.24
C MET A 10 -2.74 -8.16 23.42
N GLY A 11 -1.80 -7.26 23.72
CA GLY A 11 -0.38 -7.57 23.87
C GLY A 11 0.31 -8.07 22.58
N GLN A 12 -0.31 -7.89 21.41
CA GLN A 12 0.22 -8.39 20.14
C GLN A 12 -0.19 -7.50 18.95
N PRO A 13 0.59 -7.48 17.85
CA PRO A 13 0.20 -6.76 16.64
C PRO A 13 -1.06 -7.36 16.00
N LEU A 14 -1.91 -6.50 15.46
CA LEU A 14 -3.21 -6.88 14.89
C LEU A 14 -3.07 -7.41 13.47
N ARG A 15 -3.90 -8.40 13.11
CA ARG A 15 -4.12 -8.79 11.72
C ARG A 15 -5.45 -8.23 11.25
N VAL A 16 -5.42 -7.42 10.20
CA VAL A 16 -6.61 -6.73 9.69
C VAL A 16 -7.03 -7.38 8.38
N PHE A 17 -8.31 -7.70 8.24
CA PHE A 17 -8.84 -8.23 6.99
C PHE A 17 -10.22 -7.63 6.70
N GLY A 18 -10.57 -7.50 5.42
CA GLY A 18 -11.89 -7.01 5.04
C GLY A 18 -12.09 -6.79 3.55
N ASN A 19 -13.35 -6.73 3.16
CA ASN A 19 -13.76 -6.28 1.83
C ASN A 19 -14.12 -4.79 1.91
N LEU A 20 -13.32 -3.93 1.27
CA LEU A 20 -13.46 -2.49 1.43
C LEU A 20 -14.34 -1.89 0.34
N PRO A 21 -15.34 -1.04 0.68
CA PRO A 21 -16.07 -0.26 -0.30
C PRO A 21 -15.11 0.63 -1.10
N TYR A 22 -15.25 0.63 -2.42
CA TYR A 22 -14.28 1.22 -3.34
C TYR A 22 -14.03 2.72 -3.11
N ASN A 23 -15.05 3.44 -2.67
CA ASN A 23 -15.01 4.88 -2.40
C ASN A 23 -14.20 5.27 -1.14
N ILE A 24 -13.98 4.36 -0.20
CA ILE A 24 -13.24 4.64 1.04
C ILE A 24 -11.87 3.97 1.11
N SER A 25 -11.52 3.18 0.10
CA SER A 25 -10.28 2.39 0.06
C SER A 25 -9.03 3.25 0.33
N THR A 26 -8.86 4.35 -0.41
CA THR A 26 -7.68 5.22 -0.31
C THR A 26 -7.55 5.92 1.05
N PRO A 27 -8.55 6.66 1.57
CA PRO A 27 -8.44 7.30 2.89
C PRO A 27 -8.26 6.27 4.01
N LEU A 28 -8.86 5.09 3.89
CA LEU A 28 -8.66 4.02 4.86
C LEU A 28 -7.22 3.47 4.83
N MET A 29 -6.61 3.31 3.64
CA MET A 29 -5.20 2.90 3.55
C MET A 29 -4.29 3.92 4.26
N PHE A 30 -4.49 5.21 4.00
CA PHE A 30 -3.72 6.25 4.70
C PHE A 30 -3.92 6.23 6.22
N HIS A 31 -5.15 5.95 6.67
CA HIS A 31 -5.42 5.79 8.10
C HIS A 31 -4.65 4.59 8.68
N LEU A 32 -4.67 3.44 8.01
CA LEU A 32 -3.95 2.23 8.45
C LEU A 32 -2.43 2.42 8.44
N PHE A 33 -1.88 3.16 7.47
CA PHE A 33 -0.44 3.47 7.43
C PHE A 33 0.05 4.22 8.67
N SER A 34 -0.81 5.00 9.32
CA SER A 34 -0.50 5.69 10.58
C SER A 34 -0.45 4.77 11.80
N TYR A 35 -0.89 3.50 11.68
CA TYR A 35 -0.89 2.49 12.75
C TYR A 35 -0.07 1.25 12.40
N THR A 36 0.91 1.39 11.50
CA THR A 36 1.74 0.29 11.01
C THR A 36 2.47 -0.46 12.13
N ASP A 37 2.91 0.24 13.17
CA ASP A 37 3.57 -0.36 14.34
C ASP A 37 2.65 -1.31 15.14
N ALA A 38 1.34 -1.11 15.07
CA ALA A 38 0.33 -1.90 15.77
C ALA A 38 -0.22 -3.06 14.91
N ILE A 39 0.22 -3.20 13.66
CA ILE A 39 -0.36 -4.12 12.67
C ILE A 39 0.71 -5.11 12.18
N ALA A 40 0.42 -6.41 12.27
CA ALA A 40 1.27 -7.46 11.71
C ALA A 40 1.11 -7.59 10.19
N ASP A 41 -0.12 -7.69 9.72
CA ASP A 41 -0.44 -7.71 8.29
C ASP A 41 -1.90 -7.32 8.03
N MET A 42 -2.15 -6.97 6.77
CA MET A 42 -3.44 -6.51 6.28
C MET A 42 -3.81 -7.27 5.01
N HIS A 43 -5.04 -7.79 4.94
CA HIS A 43 -5.56 -8.52 3.80
C HIS A 43 -6.85 -7.87 3.32
N PHE A 44 -6.79 -7.18 2.19
CA PHE A 44 -7.96 -6.47 1.67
C PHE A 44 -8.33 -6.93 0.28
N MET A 45 -9.63 -7.07 0.07
CA MET A 45 -10.19 -7.13 -1.27
C MET A 45 -10.50 -5.71 -1.73
N LEU A 46 -9.92 -5.35 -2.88
CA LEU A 46 -10.01 -4.03 -3.49
C LEU A 46 -10.31 -4.17 -4.98
N GLN A 47 -10.63 -3.05 -5.62
CA GLN A 47 -10.74 -2.99 -7.07
C GLN A 47 -9.38 -3.30 -7.68
N LYS A 48 -9.35 -4.08 -8.76
CA LYS A 48 -8.10 -4.47 -9.44
C LYS A 48 -7.23 -3.26 -9.80
N GLU A 49 -7.85 -2.16 -10.25
CA GLU A 49 -7.14 -0.90 -10.51
C GLU A 49 -6.43 -0.34 -9.27
N VAL A 50 -7.07 -0.38 -8.10
CA VAL A 50 -6.48 0.11 -6.85
C VAL A 50 -5.30 -0.75 -6.43
N VAL A 51 -5.41 -2.08 -6.56
CA VAL A 51 -4.28 -2.99 -6.31
C VAL A 51 -3.13 -2.69 -7.26
N ASN A 52 -3.42 -2.51 -8.55
CA ASN A 52 -2.41 -2.14 -9.55
C ASN A 52 -1.72 -0.82 -9.20
N ARG A 53 -2.46 0.16 -8.65
CA ARG A 53 -1.88 1.42 -8.17
C ARG A 53 -1.00 1.21 -6.94
N LEU A 54 -1.35 0.31 -6.02
CA LEU A 54 -0.52 0.03 -4.83
C LEU A 54 0.84 -0.58 -5.21
N VAL A 55 0.88 -1.46 -6.21
CA VAL A 55 2.12 -2.12 -6.67
C VAL A 55 2.82 -1.42 -7.82
N ALA A 56 2.23 -0.35 -8.37
CA ALA A 56 2.81 0.38 -9.50
C ALA A 56 4.22 0.88 -9.15
N GLY A 57 5.17 0.67 -10.07
CA GLY A 57 6.51 1.24 -9.97
C GLY A 57 6.65 2.56 -10.72
N PRO A 58 7.81 3.24 -10.58
CA PRO A 58 8.17 4.42 -11.35
C PRO A 58 7.90 4.26 -12.85
N ASN A 59 7.51 5.35 -13.51
CA ASN A 59 7.17 5.42 -14.95
C ASN A 59 5.88 4.68 -15.37
N SER A 60 5.06 4.19 -14.42
CA SER A 60 3.71 3.71 -14.71
C SER A 60 2.67 4.82 -14.58
N LYS A 61 1.64 4.82 -15.44
CA LYS A 61 0.47 5.72 -15.31
C LYS A 61 -0.30 5.51 -13.99
N ALA A 62 -0.22 4.31 -13.42
CA ALA A 62 -0.84 3.97 -12.14
C ALA A 62 0.01 4.42 -10.93
N TYR A 63 1.25 4.86 -11.16
CA TYR A 63 2.17 5.28 -10.11
C TYR A 63 1.84 6.68 -9.61
N GLY A 64 1.80 6.83 -8.29
CA GLY A 64 1.61 8.12 -7.67
C GLY A 64 1.71 8.06 -6.16
N ARG A 65 1.09 9.02 -5.47
CA ARG A 65 1.19 9.17 -4.02
C ARG A 65 0.79 7.90 -3.25
N LEU A 66 -0.26 7.21 -3.68
CA LEU A 66 -0.70 5.96 -3.03
C LEU A 66 0.37 4.86 -3.15
N SER A 67 0.95 4.67 -4.32
CA SER A 67 2.00 3.68 -4.59
C SER A 67 3.22 3.92 -3.69
N VAL A 68 3.72 5.16 -3.68
CA VAL A 68 4.89 5.56 -2.88
C VAL A 68 4.64 5.30 -1.41
N MET A 69 3.51 5.78 -0.89
CA MET A 69 3.21 5.70 0.54
C MET A 69 2.98 4.26 0.97
N ALA A 70 2.25 3.48 0.17
CA ALA A 70 2.01 2.08 0.45
C ALA A 70 3.32 1.27 0.46
N GLN A 71 4.15 1.42 -0.58
CA GLN A 71 5.43 0.71 -0.70
C GLN A 71 6.50 1.19 0.28
N TYR A 72 6.37 2.42 0.77
CA TYR A 72 7.24 2.95 1.82
C TYR A 72 6.97 2.28 3.17
N TYR A 73 5.70 2.20 3.56
CA TYR A 73 5.32 1.64 4.86
C TYR A 73 5.23 0.12 4.86
N CYS A 74 4.86 -0.48 3.73
CA CYS A 74 4.51 -1.90 3.66
C CYS A 74 5.12 -2.58 2.43
N GLN A 75 5.41 -3.86 2.58
CA GLN A 75 5.55 -4.77 1.45
C GLN A 75 4.14 -5.07 0.90
N ILE A 76 3.93 -4.79 -0.38
CA ILE A 76 2.65 -5.01 -1.06
C ILE A 76 2.73 -6.29 -1.89
N ILE A 77 1.84 -7.24 -1.61
CA ILE A 77 1.84 -8.57 -2.21
C ILE A 77 0.45 -8.85 -2.78
N PRO A 78 0.25 -8.79 -4.11
CA PRO A 78 -0.97 -9.29 -4.73
C PRO A 78 -1.13 -10.78 -4.43
N VAL A 79 -2.31 -11.20 -3.99
CA VAL A 79 -2.58 -12.58 -3.60
C VAL A 79 -3.34 -13.32 -4.69
N LEU A 80 -4.47 -12.77 -5.12
CA LEU A 80 -5.30 -13.35 -6.18
C LEU A 80 -6.23 -12.31 -6.80
N GLU A 81 -6.66 -12.57 -8.04
CA GLU A 81 -7.72 -11.82 -8.71
C GLU A 81 -9.08 -12.50 -8.48
N VAL A 82 -10.13 -11.71 -8.28
CA VAL A 82 -11.50 -12.18 -8.04
C VAL A 82 -12.41 -11.61 -9.14
N PRO A 83 -12.99 -12.47 -10.00
CA PRO A 83 -13.89 -12.01 -11.04
C PRO A 83 -15.24 -11.55 -10.47
N PRO A 84 -15.98 -10.66 -11.16
CA PRO A 84 -17.30 -10.20 -10.75
C PRO A 84 -18.31 -11.30 -10.46
N THR A 85 -18.18 -12.44 -11.13
CA THR A 85 -19.05 -13.61 -10.98
C THR A 85 -18.99 -14.25 -9.59
N ALA A 86 -17.96 -13.91 -8.79
CA ALA A 86 -17.83 -14.37 -7.41
C ALA A 86 -18.67 -13.55 -6.40
N PHE A 87 -19.39 -12.52 -6.84
CA PHE A 87 -20.14 -11.61 -5.99
C PHE A 87 -21.64 -11.64 -6.28
N THR A 88 -22.45 -11.25 -5.29
CA THR A 88 -23.90 -11.08 -5.45
C THR A 88 -24.37 -9.81 -4.72
N PRO A 89 -24.84 -8.77 -5.44
CA PRO A 89 -24.84 -8.62 -6.89
C PRO A 89 -23.42 -8.45 -7.48
N PRO A 90 -23.20 -8.80 -8.76
CA PRO A 90 -21.88 -8.70 -9.38
C PRO A 90 -21.46 -7.23 -9.56
N PRO A 91 -20.22 -6.85 -9.18
CA PRO A 91 -19.67 -5.53 -9.47
C PRO A 91 -19.40 -5.38 -10.97
N LYS A 92 -19.26 -4.13 -11.45
CA LYS A 92 -18.94 -3.85 -12.87
C LYS A 92 -17.47 -4.05 -13.23
N VAL A 93 -16.62 -4.34 -12.26
CA VAL A 93 -15.16 -4.32 -12.39
C VAL A 93 -14.54 -5.47 -11.61
N ASP A 94 -13.36 -5.92 -12.05
CA ASP A 94 -12.60 -6.95 -11.37
C ASP A 94 -12.12 -6.49 -9.98
N SER A 95 -12.07 -7.45 -9.06
CA SER A 95 -11.50 -7.27 -7.74
C SER A 95 -10.19 -8.03 -7.62
N ALA A 96 -9.37 -7.68 -6.65
CA ALA A 96 -8.16 -8.41 -6.30
C ALA A 96 -7.94 -8.36 -4.78
N VAL A 97 -7.44 -9.46 -4.23
CA VAL A 97 -6.99 -9.53 -2.85
C VAL A 97 -5.52 -9.15 -2.81
N VAL A 98 -5.19 -8.22 -1.92
CA VAL A 98 -3.82 -7.77 -1.66
C VAL A 98 -3.49 -7.95 -0.19
N ARG A 99 -2.27 -8.41 0.05
CA ARG A 99 -1.65 -8.47 1.37
C ARG A 99 -0.67 -7.30 1.51
N LEU A 100 -0.79 -6.55 2.59
CA LEU A 100 0.16 -5.51 2.97
C LEU A 100 0.83 -5.92 4.29
N VAL A 101 2.15 -5.95 4.30
CA VAL A 101 2.94 -6.30 5.49
C VAL A 101 3.78 -5.08 5.87
N PRO A 102 3.47 -4.40 6.99
CA PRO A 102 4.30 -3.30 7.47
C PRO A 102 5.76 -3.71 7.69
N TYR A 103 6.69 -2.85 7.29
CA TYR A 103 8.11 -3.10 7.54
C TYR A 103 8.45 -2.83 9.01
N ARG A 104 9.02 -3.83 9.70
CA ARG A 104 9.60 -3.63 11.04
C ARG A 104 10.81 -2.69 11.03
N THR A 105 11.55 -2.71 9.93
CA THR A 105 12.66 -1.81 9.67
C THR A 105 12.47 -1.27 8.27
N LEU A 106 12.25 0.03 8.17
CA LEU A 106 11.99 0.68 6.88
C LEU A 106 13.20 0.49 5.95
N PRO A 107 12.99 0.04 4.70
CA PRO A 107 14.09 -0.21 3.76
C PRO A 107 14.80 1.09 3.36
N HIS A 108 14.08 2.21 3.34
CA HIS A 108 14.60 3.53 2.98
C HIS A 108 14.14 4.57 4.00
N PRO A 109 14.74 4.66 5.20
CA PRO A 109 14.28 5.60 6.22
C PRO A 109 14.45 7.04 5.73
N VAL A 110 13.36 7.80 5.66
CA VAL A 110 13.41 9.24 5.35
C VAL A 110 13.15 10.09 6.58
N LYS A 111 13.81 11.24 6.66
CA LYS A 111 13.60 12.23 7.73
C LYS A 111 12.19 12.85 7.68
N GLU A 112 11.61 12.98 6.49
CA GLU A 112 10.25 13.51 6.30
C GLU A 112 9.49 12.78 5.18
N VAL A 113 8.46 12.01 5.56
CA VAL A 113 7.60 11.28 4.62
C VAL A 113 6.85 12.22 3.66
N ARG A 114 6.61 13.48 4.06
CA ARG A 114 5.98 14.51 3.20
C ARG A 114 6.81 14.83 1.96
N VAL A 115 8.14 14.71 2.03
CA VAL A 115 9.07 15.00 0.93
C VAL A 115 9.00 13.93 -0.16
N LEU A 116 8.73 12.67 0.20
CA LEU A 116 8.55 11.57 -0.75
C LEU A 116 7.39 11.81 -1.74
N SER A 117 6.33 12.48 -1.26
CA SER A 117 5.17 12.83 -2.11
C SER A 117 5.46 14.02 -3.04
N ARG A 118 6.45 14.86 -2.71
CA ARG A 118 6.76 16.13 -3.41
C ARG A 118 7.84 15.97 -4.49
N ASN A 119 8.76 15.01 -4.34
CA ASN A 119 9.91 14.84 -5.25
C ASN A 119 9.63 13.95 -6.47
N HIS A 120 8.37 13.60 -6.71
CA HIS A 120 7.95 12.76 -7.83
C HIS A 120 8.12 13.38 -9.23
N HIS A 121 8.67 14.60 -9.30
CA HIS A 121 8.99 15.28 -10.55
C HIS A 121 10.49 15.49 -10.81
N ARG A 122 11.40 15.05 -9.93
CA ARG A 122 12.82 15.43 -10.05
C ARG A 122 13.90 14.36 -9.90
N SER A 123 13.57 13.07 -9.81
CA SER A 123 14.60 12.06 -9.57
C SER A 123 14.45 10.81 -10.44
N VAL A 124 14.61 11.00 -11.75
CA VAL A 124 15.13 9.97 -12.66
C VAL A 124 16.10 10.67 -13.60
N GLN A 125 17.30 10.96 -13.12
CA GLN A 125 18.47 11.10 -13.99
C GLN A 125 19.38 9.92 -13.66
N PRO A 126 19.77 9.10 -14.66
CA PRO A 126 20.76 8.06 -14.43
C PRO A 126 22.09 8.73 -14.05
N ALA A 127 22.83 8.08 -13.14
CA ALA A 127 24.17 8.51 -12.75
C ALA A 127 25.09 8.56 -13.99
N PRO A 128 26.02 9.52 -14.10
CA PRO A 128 26.99 9.52 -15.18
C PRO A 128 27.89 8.29 -15.06
N GLU A 129 28.01 7.53 -16.16
CA GLU A 129 29.02 6.49 -16.33
C GLU A 129 30.40 7.11 -16.15
N ASN A 130 31.13 6.60 -15.16
CA ASN A 130 32.52 6.96 -14.92
C ASN A 130 33.38 6.01 -15.75
N ASP A 131 33.64 6.37 -17.01
CA ASP A 131 34.66 5.70 -17.80
C ASP A 131 36.03 6.04 -17.22
N SER A 132 36.64 5.03 -16.61
CA SER A 132 38.05 5.00 -16.25
C SER A 132 38.70 3.86 -17.04
N GLN A 133 39.09 4.15 -18.28
CA GLN A 133 40.42 3.90 -18.87
C GLN A 133 40.41 4.19 -20.38
#